data_AF-A0A399SKG5-F1
#
_entry.id   AF-A0A399SKG5-F1
#
_cell.length_a   1.000
_cell.length_b   1.000
_cell.length_c   1.000
_cell.angle_alpha   90.00
_cell.angle_beta   90.00
_cell.angle_gamma   90.00
#
_symmetry.space_group_name_H-M   'P 1'
#
loop_
_entity.id
_entity.type
_entity.pdbx_description
1 polymer ?
#
loop_
_entity_poly.entity_id
_entity_poly.type
_entity_poly.pdbx_seq_one_letter_code
_entity_poly.pdbx_strand_id
1 'polypeptide(L)'
;MMTLDEQNQFYQRELDTLELAVKEIFYSSAASLKANGKLHRGLYTGYDPKRGNIFIDFKLSAGEKLPRLDSEYLCFLVSPEFVHESSWGRRTYQDFIGDVAEQDITEVKLVNYTESLSGDPNRIAGIFNDVSPEFLNGLKPNAVVLLGPKEPPYEYLINLKKLTEEVKSNSTSNASYCRLLNFEYTLEENRFPEITVDSDKQYLDLISRAEKENVISIQGPPGTGKTHLVAQIVSELLSKNNSVLLTAQTNKAVVEVCNKEFLKPYLDQGVVYKRSLKTNEIAQFPKLQPISQVTAIPGSLILATYYTFSNAWEEFNQAVFDYVIVEEASQAFLTTIAGALKMGKKVIVVGDSYQLEPIVNQNRPERISKHIYKLINGLETFVQISDYAYLRKIISYRLTGRSVSYTNYFYENTLKSGNKKTKTKYLAHLGSFEKYIHPDGGPTLIKLAMPRTKEPGLSLQFLKNSIQEIDTKQLEVAILTPFVDTAKFLQSSLLPELKGKKVLIETVDRVQGLDVDLCFYILPDTSKDYSLSRNRYNVATSRAKLASIVVGPKQLAGALSGSSEALKYLRALDKEFSFDL
;
A
#
# COMPACT_ATOMS: atom_id res chain seq x y z
N MET A 1 -24.94 16.74 6.92
CA MET A 1 -24.42 15.79 5.91
C MET A 1 -23.77 16.58 4.80
N MET A 2 -22.87 15.96 4.03
CA MET A 2 -22.11 16.64 2.97
C MET A 2 -22.93 16.68 1.68
N THR A 3 -22.90 17.78 0.93
CA THR A 3 -23.64 17.89 -0.36
C THR A 3 -22.82 17.33 -1.53
N LEU A 4 -23.47 16.96 -2.64
CA LEU A 4 -22.76 16.56 -3.87
C LEU A 4 -21.85 17.67 -4.42
N ASP A 5 -22.22 18.95 -4.23
CA ASP A 5 -21.39 20.09 -4.63
C ASP A 5 -20.12 20.21 -3.79
N GLU A 6 -20.22 19.99 -2.47
CA GLU A 6 -19.05 19.91 -1.59
C GLU A 6 -18.14 18.73 -1.99
N GLN A 7 -18.72 17.61 -2.43
CA GLN A 7 -17.95 16.43 -2.88
C GLN A 7 -17.20 16.72 -4.18
N ASN A 8 -17.88 17.32 -5.16
CA ASN A 8 -17.27 17.77 -6.40
C ASN A 8 -16.18 18.81 -6.16
N GLN A 9 -16.40 19.75 -5.24
CA GLN A 9 -15.40 20.74 -4.84
C GLN A 9 -14.17 20.08 -4.23
N PHE A 10 -14.34 19.02 -3.43
CA PHE A 10 -13.22 18.26 -2.87
C PHE A 10 -12.37 17.62 -3.95
N TYR A 11 -12.98 16.88 -4.88
CA TYR A 11 -12.24 16.24 -5.96
C TYR A 11 -11.60 17.24 -6.91
N GLN A 12 -12.27 18.36 -7.20
CA GLN A 12 -11.67 19.43 -8.01
C GLN A 12 -10.44 20.02 -7.33
N ARG A 13 -10.52 20.34 -6.03
CA ARG A 13 -9.38 20.89 -5.29
C ARG A 13 -8.22 19.89 -5.16
N GLU A 14 -8.53 18.61 -5.07
CA GLU A 14 -7.53 17.54 -5.10
C GLU A 14 -6.81 17.47 -6.45
N LEU A 15 -7.56 17.52 -7.55
CA LEU A 15 -7.03 17.60 -8.91
C LEU A 15 -6.14 18.85 -9.09
N ASP A 16 -6.64 20.03 -8.71
CA ASP A 16 -5.88 21.29 -8.82
C ASP A 16 -4.56 21.22 -8.04
N THR A 17 -4.58 20.61 -6.85
CA THR A 17 -3.38 20.43 -6.01
C THR A 17 -2.36 19.51 -6.68
N LEU A 18 -2.83 18.41 -7.27
CA LEU A 18 -1.97 17.48 -8.02
C LEU A 18 -1.41 18.13 -9.29
N GLU A 19 -2.24 18.84 -10.05
CA GLU A 19 -1.80 19.54 -11.26
C GLU A 19 -0.72 20.56 -10.96
N LEU A 20 -0.85 21.34 -9.88
CA LEU A 20 0.19 22.28 -9.46
C LEU A 20 1.51 21.57 -9.15
N ALA A 21 1.47 20.50 -8.36
CA ALA A 21 2.65 19.71 -8.02
C ALA A 21 3.31 19.07 -9.25
N VAL A 22 2.52 18.62 -10.23
CA VAL A 22 3.02 18.06 -11.48
C VAL A 22 3.61 19.12 -12.38
N LYS A 23 2.96 20.29 -12.54
CA LYS A 23 3.49 21.42 -13.33
C LYS A 23 4.88 21.84 -12.83
N GLU A 24 5.09 21.89 -11.51
CA GLU A 24 6.42 22.18 -10.93
C GLU A 24 7.49 21.17 -11.38
N ILE A 25 7.13 19.89 -11.47
CA ILE A 25 8.04 18.83 -11.89
C ILE A 25 8.24 18.85 -13.41
N PHE A 26 7.16 18.89 -14.17
CA PHE A 26 7.16 18.72 -15.63
C PHE A 26 7.83 19.88 -16.35
N TYR A 27 7.65 21.11 -15.86
CA TYR A 27 8.31 22.30 -16.42
C TYR A 27 9.71 22.56 -15.84
N SER A 28 10.18 21.76 -14.88
CA SER A 28 11.56 21.84 -14.42
C SER A 28 12.51 21.30 -15.49
N SER A 29 13.69 21.93 -15.64
CA SER A 29 14.71 21.40 -16.55
C SER A 29 15.16 20.00 -16.13
N ALA A 30 15.36 19.11 -17.10
CA ALA A 30 15.79 17.74 -16.84
C ALA A 30 17.12 17.70 -16.05
N ALA A 31 18.03 18.63 -16.34
CA ALA A 31 19.29 18.79 -15.62
C ALA A 31 19.07 19.15 -14.14
N SER A 32 18.13 20.04 -13.82
CA SER A 32 17.79 20.41 -12.44
C SER A 32 17.16 19.24 -11.69
N LEU A 33 16.24 18.50 -12.33
CA LEU A 33 15.64 17.31 -11.73
C LEU A 33 16.69 16.23 -11.44
N LYS A 34 17.66 16.05 -12.33
CA LYS A 34 18.78 15.13 -12.10
C LYS A 34 19.65 15.56 -10.95
N ALA A 35 20.08 16.82 -10.90
CA ALA A 35 20.87 17.35 -9.78
C ALA A 35 20.14 17.19 -8.43
N ASN A 36 18.82 17.30 -8.44
CA ASN A 36 17.99 17.13 -7.25
C ASN A 36 17.65 15.66 -6.93
N GLY A 37 18.00 14.71 -7.80
CA GLY A 37 17.74 13.28 -7.62
C GLY A 37 16.28 12.89 -7.84
N LYS A 38 15.55 13.65 -8.67
CA LYS A 38 14.19 13.35 -9.13
C LYS A 38 14.18 12.69 -10.51
N LEU A 39 15.23 12.89 -11.31
CA LEU A 39 15.43 12.25 -12.61
C LEU A 39 16.74 11.47 -12.59
N HIS A 40 16.74 10.23 -13.05
CA HIS A 40 17.92 9.38 -13.05
C HIS A 40 18.20 8.88 -14.47
N ARG A 41 19.47 8.94 -14.88
CA ARG A 41 19.94 8.41 -16.16
C ARG A 41 20.57 7.04 -15.93
N GLY A 42 20.08 6.04 -16.64
CA GLY A 42 20.54 4.67 -16.54
C GLY A 42 20.88 4.06 -17.90
N LEU A 43 21.58 2.94 -17.87
CA LEU A 43 21.83 2.10 -19.05
C LEU A 43 21.15 0.76 -18.86
N TYR A 44 20.24 0.40 -19.75
CA TYR A 44 19.65 -0.93 -19.73
C TYR A 44 20.70 -1.99 -20.05
N THR A 45 20.85 -2.97 -19.18
CA THR A 45 21.89 -4.01 -19.28
C THR A 45 21.37 -5.42 -19.48
N GLY A 46 20.10 -5.69 -19.17
CA GLY A 46 19.52 -7.00 -19.44
C GLY A 46 18.12 -7.21 -18.87
N TYR A 47 17.61 -8.41 -19.12
CA TYR A 47 16.30 -8.88 -18.68
C TYR A 47 16.41 -10.29 -18.11
N ASP A 48 15.79 -10.53 -16.95
CA ASP A 48 15.61 -11.85 -16.37
C ASP A 48 14.20 -12.36 -16.69
N PRO A 49 14.02 -13.24 -17.70
CA PRO A 49 12.72 -13.77 -18.08
C PRO A 49 12.07 -14.64 -16.99
N LYS A 50 12.85 -15.22 -16.07
CA LYS A 50 12.31 -16.07 -15.00
C LYS A 50 11.60 -15.25 -13.94
N ARG A 51 12.04 -14.01 -13.72
CA ARG A 51 11.48 -13.11 -12.71
C ARG A 51 10.67 -11.96 -13.31
N GLY A 52 10.85 -11.69 -14.60
CA GLY A 52 10.23 -10.57 -15.29
C GLY A 52 10.91 -9.23 -14.98
N ASN A 53 12.19 -9.26 -14.58
CA ASN A 53 12.92 -8.07 -14.12
C ASN A 53 13.82 -7.50 -15.21
N ILE A 54 13.91 -6.18 -15.32
CA ILE A 54 14.96 -5.52 -16.11
C ILE A 54 16.09 -5.00 -15.20
N PHE A 55 17.29 -4.89 -15.77
CA PHE A 55 18.46 -4.34 -15.10
C PHE A 55 18.86 -3.02 -15.74
N ILE A 56 19.05 -2.01 -14.90
CA ILE A 56 19.49 -0.67 -15.33
C ILE A 56 20.71 -0.29 -14.49
N ASP A 57 21.85 -0.09 -15.15
CA ASP A 57 23.10 0.34 -14.54
C ASP A 57 23.11 1.86 -14.29
N PHE A 58 23.50 2.24 -13.07
CA PHE A 58 23.76 3.63 -12.66
C PHE A 58 25.22 3.83 -12.30
N LYS A 59 25.76 5.00 -12.61
CA LYS A 59 27.13 5.38 -12.22
C LYS A 59 27.20 5.73 -10.73
N LEU A 60 28.26 5.26 -10.08
CA LEU A 60 28.65 5.62 -8.72
C LEU A 60 29.73 6.71 -8.80
N SER A 61 29.32 7.96 -8.91
CA SER A 61 30.24 9.11 -8.89
C SER A 61 29.81 10.17 -7.87
N ALA A 62 30.76 10.96 -7.40
CA ALA A 62 30.50 12.03 -6.44
C ALA A 62 29.42 13.00 -7.00
N GLY A 63 28.33 13.17 -6.26
CA GLY A 63 27.20 14.02 -6.65
C GLY A 63 26.05 13.31 -7.39
N GLU A 64 26.22 12.05 -7.83
CA GLU A 64 25.11 11.26 -8.38
C GLU A 64 24.18 10.77 -7.27
N LYS A 65 22.87 10.95 -7.48
CA LYS A 65 21.83 10.45 -6.58
C LYS A 65 21.21 9.22 -7.22
N LEU A 66 21.35 8.07 -6.56
CA LEU A 66 20.73 6.83 -7.01
C LEU A 66 19.21 6.90 -6.88
N PRO A 67 18.46 6.18 -7.75
CA PRO A 67 17.04 5.99 -7.54
C PRO A 67 16.76 5.38 -6.16
N ARG A 68 15.65 5.81 -5.56
CA ARG A 68 15.22 5.36 -4.24
C ARG A 68 14.64 3.95 -4.37
N LEU A 69 15.09 3.05 -3.50
CA LEU A 69 14.55 1.70 -3.38
C LEU A 69 13.03 1.74 -3.11
N ASP A 70 12.30 0.74 -3.61
CA ASP A 70 10.86 0.60 -3.49
C ASP A 70 10.05 1.80 -4.03
N SER A 71 10.66 2.62 -4.88
CA SER A 71 10.00 3.72 -5.55
C SER A 71 9.66 3.37 -6.99
N GLU A 72 8.52 3.89 -7.43
CA GLU A 72 8.03 3.79 -8.80
C GLU A 72 8.54 4.98 -9.61
N TYR A 73 8.85 4.72 -10.88
CA TYR A 73 9.40 5.66 -11.83
C TYR A 73 8.70 5.50 -13.17
N LEU A 74 8.59 6.60 -13.89
CA LEU A 74 8.32 6.56 -15.33
C LEU A 74 9.66 6.34 -16.04
N CYS A 75 9.80 5.19 -16.67
CA CYS A 75 10.97 4.79 -17.45
C CYS A 75 10.69 4.99 -18.93
N PHE A 76 11.57 5.71 -19.63
CA PHE A 76 11.43 5.91 -21.07
C PHE A 76 12.77 5.89 -21.79
N LEU A 77 12.72 5.50 -23.06
CA LEU A 77 13.86 5.54 -23.96
C LEU A 77 14.19 6.97 -24.35
N VAL A 78 15.48 7.28 -24.40
CA VAL A 78 15.96 8.61 -24.80
C VAL A 78 16.34 8.60 -26.27
N SER A 79 15.85 9.59 -27.01
CA SER A 79 16.25 9.80 -28.42
C SER A 79 17.78 9.90 -28.55
N PRO A 80 18.39 9.39 -29.64
CA PRO A 80 19.85 9.33 -29.81
C PRO A 80 20.58 10.67 -29.58
N GLU A 81 19.94 11.79 -29.95
CA GLU A 81 20.44 13.15 -29.78
C GLU A 81 20.57 13.60 -28.31
N PHE A 82 19.80 13.01 -27.38
CA PHE A 82 19.77 13.37 -25.95
C PHE A 82 20.40 12.33 -25.03
N VAL A 83 21.11 11.34 -25.59
CA VAL A 83 21.82 10.31 -24.82
C VAL A 83 22.84 10.91 -23.83
N HIS A 84 23.47 12.03 -24.20
CA HIS A 84 24.44 12.75 -23.37
C HIS A 84 23.76 13.90 -22.62
N GLU A 85 24.07 14.02 -21.32
CA GLU A 85 23.51 15.07 -20.45
C GLU A 85 23.84 16.48 -20.93
N SER A 86 25.03 16.66 -21.53
CA SER A 86 25.44 17.93 -22.16
C SER A 86 24.52 18.36 -23.30
N SER A 87 23.82 17.41 -23.93
CA SER A 87 22.91 17.67 -25.05
C SER A 87 21.50 18.06 -24.60
N TRP A 88 21.18 17.99 -23.31
CA TRP A 88 19.81 18.27 -22.82
C TRP A 88 19.45 19.75 -22.92
N GLY A 89 20.45 20.64 -22.90
CA GLY A 89 20.24 22.08 -23.01
C GLY A 89 19.24 22.62 -21.98
N ARG A 90 18.17 23.27 -22.46
CA ARG A 90 17.09 23.83 -21.63
C ARG A 90 15.83 22.96 -21.59
N ARG A 91 15.88 21.73 -22.11
CA ARG A 91 14.71 20.85 -22.16
C ARG A 91 14.17 20.57 -20.76
N THR A 92 12.86 20.66 -20.66
CA THR A 92 12.07 20.32 -19.49
C THR A 92 11.78 18.83 -19.45
N TYR A 93 11.31 18.32 -18.32
CA TYR A 93 10.89 16.93 -18.22
C TYR A 93 9.72 16.61 -19.17
N GLN A 94 8.80 17.56 -19.34
CA GLN A 94 7.70 17.44 -20.30
C GLN A 94 8.22 17.31 -21.74
N ASP A 95 9.24 18.08 -22.14
CA ASP A 95 9.82 17.97 -23.48
C ASP A 95 10.38 16.57 -23.74
N PHE A 96 10.91 15.91 -22.71
CA PHE A 96 11.41 14.55 -22.82
C PHE A 96 10.28 13.52 -22.93
N ILE A 97 9.21 13.65 -22.16
CA ILE A 97 8.10 12.67 -22.19
C ILE A 97 7.24 12.87 -23.44
N GLY A 98 6.93 14.11 -23.81
CA GLY A 98 6.04 14.42 -24.93
C GLY A 98 6.56 13.96 -26.28
N ASP A 99 7.88 13.79 -26.41
CA ASP A 99 8.55 13.32 -27.63
C ASP A 99 8.64 11.78 -27.69
N VAL A 100 8.18 11.05 -26.67
CA VAL A 100 8.31 9.58 -26.56
C VAL A 100 7.02 8.88 -26.99
N ALA A 101 7.15 7.89 -27.88
CA ALA A 101 6.03 7.06 -28.29
C ALA A 101 5.51 6.17 -27.14
N GLU A 102 4.22 5.83 -27.14
CA GLU A 102 3.58 5.05 -26.05
C GLU A 102 4.29 3.71 -25.77
N GLN A 103 4.81 3.04 -26.80
CA GLN A 103 5.56 1.79 -26.63
C GLN A 103 6.97 1.98 -26.02
N ASP A 104 7.50 3.21 -26.04
CA ASP A 104 8.86 3.56 -25.59
C ASP A 104 8.86 4.21 -24.19
N ILE A 105 7.75 4.06 -23.45
CA ILE A 105 7.58 4.52 -22.07
C ILE A 105 6.82 3.48 -21.23
N THR A 106 7.20 3.33 -19.97
CA THR A 106 6.54 2.40 -19.04
C THR A 106 6.74 2.81 -17.60
N GLU A 107 5.83 2.41 -16.72
CA GLU A 107 6.08 2.49 -15.28
C GLU A 107 6.98 1.34 -14.84
N VAL A 108 7.94 1.62 -13.96
CA VAL A 108 8.80 0.61 -13.36
C VAL A 108 8.93 0.83 -11.87
N LYS A 109 9.18 -0.24 -11.12
CA LYS A 109 9.47 -0.17 -9.69
C LYS A 109 10.87 -0.71 -9.40
N LEU A 110 11.72 0.10 -8.77
CA LEU A 110 13.02 -0.36 -8.28
C LEU A 110 12.81 -1.25 -7.07
N VAL A 111 13.13 -2.55 -7.19
CA VAL A 111 12.92 -3.53 -6.10
C VAL A 111 14.19 -3.92 -5.37
N ASN A 112 15.36 -3.81 -6.02
CA ASN A 112 16.63 -4.07 -5.36
C ASN A 112 17.82 -3.46 -6.12
N TYR A 113 18.99 -3.47 -5.49
CA TYR A 113 20.26 -3.26 -6.15
C TYR A 113 21.11 -4.53 -6.16
N THR A 114 21.94 -4.67 -7.18
CA THR A 114 22.95 -5.73 -7.29
C THR A 114 24.23 -5.17 -7.93
N GLU A 115 25.31 -5.95 -7.91
CA GLU A 115 26.52 -5.64 -8.66
C GLU A 115 26.20 -5.47 -10.15
N SER A 116 26.90 -4.53 -10.78
CA SER A 116 26.75 -4.23 -12.20
C SER A 116 26.90 -5.48 -13.07
N LEU A 117 25.94 -5.74 -13.97
CA LEU A 117 26.04 -6.86 -14.91
C LEU A 117 27.15 -6.66 -15.96
N SER A 118 27.60 -5.42 -16.13
CA SER A 118 28.77 -5.11 -16.98
C SER A 118 30.11 -5.37 -16.28
N GLY A 119 30.12 -5.67 -14.97
CA GLY A 119 31.33 -5.88 -14.17
C GLY A 119 32.09 -4.60 -13.82
N ASP A 120 31.57 -3.42 -14.21
CA ASP A 120 32.18 -2.12 -13.87
C ASP A 120 32.02 -1.82 -12.36
N PRO A 121 33.11 -1.72 -11.58
CA PRO A 121 33.05 -1.46 -10.14
C PRO A 121 32.54 -0.05 -9.81
N ASN A 122 32.52 0.86 -10.79
CA ASN A 122 31.97 2.21 -10.64
C ASN A 122 30.48 2.28 -10.99
N ARG A 123 29.81 1.13 -11.07
CA ARG A 123 28.38 1.04 -11.36
C ARG A 123 27.65 0.13 -10.40
N ILE A 124 26.36 0.38 -10.28
CA ILE A 124 25.41 -0.46 -9.57
C ILE A 124 24.21 -0.75 -10.46
N ALA A 125 23.78 -2.00 -10.52
CA ALA A 125 22.59 -2.38 -11.28
C ALA A 125 21.36 -2.28 -10.39
N GLY A 126 20.40 -1.44 -10.76
CA GLY A 126 19.06 -1.49 -10.20
C GLY A 126 18.26 -2.60 -10.86
N ILE A 127 17.52 -3.36 -10.05
CA ILE A 127 16.59 -4.40 -10.48
C ILE A 127 15.19 -3.80 -10.48
N PHE A 128 14.54 -3.76 -11.64
CA PHE A 128 13.24 -3.14 -11.81
C PHE A 128 12.16 -4.13 -12.23
N ASN A 129 10.97 -3.97 -11.64
CA ASN A 129 9.74 -4.71 -11.93
C ASN A 129 8.71 -3.80 -12.62
N ASP A 130 7.52 -4.34 -12.88
CA ASP A 130 6.31 -3.64 -13.33
C ASP A 130 6.37 -3.07 -14.77
N VAL A 131 7.39 -3.49 -15.51
CA VAL A 131 7.61 -3.18 -16.93
C VAL A 131 6.46 -3.74 -17.78
N SER A 132 6.02 -2.98 -18.78
CA SER A 132 5.08 -3.46 -19.80
C SER A 132 5.79 -4.35 -20.84
N PRO A 133 5.15 -5.44 -21.31
CA PRO A 133 5.71 -6.28 -22.37
C PRO A 133 6.09 -5.51 -23.64
N GLU A 134 5.31 -4.50 -24.01
CA GLU A 134 5.51 -3.66 -25.19
C GLU A 134 6.82 -2.88 -25.10
N PHE A 135 7.09 -2.25 -23.95
CA PHE A 135 8.33 -1.53 -23.69
C PHE A 135 9.54 -2.46 -23.67
N LEU A 136 9.40 -3.63 -23.06
CA LEU A 136 10.46 -4.62 -23.02
C LEU A 136 10.90 -5.06 -24.44
N ASN A 137 9.95 -5.22 -25.36
CA ASN A 137 10.23 -5.59 -26.75
C ASN A 137 11.03 -4.51 -27.51
N GLY A 138 10.92 -3.24 -27.11
CA GLY A 138 11.67 -2.12 -27.68
C GLY A 138 13.10 -1.96 -27.12
N LEU A 139 13.39 -2.53 -25.95
CA LEU A 139 14.68 -2.34 -25.26
C LEU A 139 15.82 -3.09 -25.94
N LYS A 140 16.88 -2.35 -26.32
CA LYS A 140 18.15 -2.90 -26.83
C LYS A 140 19.24 -2.84 -25.76
N PRO A 141 20.18 -3.81 -25.68
CA PRO A 141 21.31 -3.73 -24.76
C PRO A 141 22.05 -2.39 -24.86
N ASN A 142 22.40 -1.81 -23.72
CA ASN A 142 23.00 -0.48 -23.58
C ASN A 142 22.12 0.70 -24.01
N ALA A 143 20.82 0.50 -24.21
CA ALA A 143 19.89 1.61 -24.40
C ALA A 143 19.94 2.55 -23.18
N VAL A 144 19.93 3.85 -23.47
CA VAL A 144 19.91 4.88 -22.44
C VAL A 144 18.47 5.14 -22.07
N VAL A 145 18.18 5.01 -20.78
CA VAL A 145 16.85 5.24 -20.22
C VAL A 145 16.90 6.37 -19.22
N LEU A 146 15.80 7.11 -19.14
CA LEU A 146 15.53 8.06 -18.08
C LEU A 146 14.44 7.51 -17.16
N LEU A 147 14.66 7.70 -15.85
CA LEU A 147 13.74 7.33 -14.78
C LEU A 147 13.34 8.60 -14.06
N GLY A 148 12.12 9.06 -14.30
CA GLY A 148 11.60 10.28 -13.70
C GLY A 148 10.33 10.04 -12.89
N PRO A 149 9.75 11.11 -12.32
CA PRO A 149 8.51 11.03 -11.57
C PRO A 149 7.34 10.64 -12.48
N LYS A 150 6.55 9.66 -12.04
CA LYS A 150 5.31 9.30 -12.75
C LYS A 150 4.22 10.35 -12.61
N GLU A 151 3.28 10.36 -13.54
CA GLU A 151 2.06 11.12 -13.39
C GLU A 151 1.19 10.52 -12.26
N PRO A 152 0.56 11.36 -11.43
CA PRO A 152 -0.42 10.89 -10.47
C PRO A 152 -1.66 10.35 -11.21
N PRO A 153 -2.47 9.49 -10.57
CA PRO A 153 -3.63 8.87 -11.18
C PRO A 153 -4.81 9.85 -11.33
N TYR A 154 -4.67 10.88 -12.18
CA TYR A 154 -5.69 11.92 -12.42
C TYR A 154 -7.04 11.32 -12.79
N GLU A 155 -7.02 10.33 -13.67
CA GLU A 155 -8.23 9.70 -14.20
C GLU A 155 -9.10 9.10 -13.10
N TYR A 156 -8.49 8.54 -12.05
CA TYR A 156 -9.25 8.03 -10.90
C TYR A 156 -10.02 9.13 -10.19
N LEU A 157 -9.38 10.27 -9.89
CA LEU A 157 -10.05 11.41 -9.25
C LEU A 157 -11.11 12.04 -10.16
N ILE A 158 -10.83 12.11 -11.47
CA ILE A 158 -11.80 12.54 -12.48
C ILE A 158 -13.03 11.62 -12.45
N ASN A 159 -12.84 10.30 -12.45
CA ASN A 159 -13.94 9.34 -12.45
C ASN A 159 -14.75 9.37 -11.14
N LEU A 160 -14.10 9.59 -9.99
CA LEU A 160 -14.80 9.84 -8.71
C LEU A 160 -15.66 11.10 -8.80
N LYS A 161 -15.12 12.20 -9.34
CA LYS A 161 -15.87 13.43 -9.56
C LYS A 161 -17.05 13.21 -10.51
N LYS A 162 -16.82 12.57 -11.66
CA LYS A 162 -17.86 12.29 -12.65
C LYS A 162 -18.98 11.40 -12.11
N LEU A 163 -18.66 10.37 -11.30
CA LEU A 163 -19.69 9.57 -10.63
C LEU A 163 -20.53 10.41 -9.65
N THR A 164 -19.91 11.37 -8.98
CA THR A 164 -20.62 12.32 -8.09
C THR A 164 -21.53 13.26 -8.90
N GLU A 165 -21.06 13.75 -10.05
CA GLU A 165 -21.86 14.54 -11.01
C GLU A 165 -23.03 13.74 -11.62
N GLU A 166 -22.83 12.45 -11.90
CA GLU A 166 -23.88 11.54 -12.36
C GLU A 166 -24.97 11.34 -11.30
N VAL A 167 -24.61 11.17 -10.03
CA VAL A 167 -25.62 11.09 -8.96
C VAL A 167 -26.41 12.40 -8.85
N LYS A 168 -25.77 13.55 -9.10
CA LYS A 168 -26.46 14.85 -9.11
C LYS A 168 -27.51 14.94 -10.21
N SER A 169 -27.19 14.47 -11.42
CA SER A 169 -28.15 14.45 -12.54
C SER A 169 -29.25 13.41 -12.35
N ASN A 170 -28.96 12.31 -11.65
CA ASN A 170 -29.89 11.23 -11.32
C ASN A 170 -30.40 11.27 -9.87
N SER A 171 -30.60 12.46 -9.31
CA SER A 171 -30.93 12.66 -7.88
C SER A 171 -32.25 12.01 -7.43
N THR A 172 -33.10 11.54 -8.35
CA THR A 172 -34.34 10.79 -8.07
C THR A 172 -34.14 9.27 -8.09
N SER A 173 -32.94 8.78 -8.41
CA SER A 173 -32.64 7.35 -8.46
C SER A 173 -32.55 6.75 -7.06
N ASN A 174 -33.34 5.71 -6.79
CA ASN A 174 -33.28 4.94 -5.56
C ASN A 174 -32.13 3.92 -5.51
N ALA A 175 -31.19 3.98 -6.47
CA ALA A 175 -30.04 3.09 -6.49
C ALA A 175 -29.17 3.28 -5.23
N SER A 176 -28.60 2.18 -4.73
CA SER A 176 -27.81 2.17 -3.47
C SER A 176 -26.60 3.11 -3.51
N TYR A 177 -25.93 3.23 -4.66
CA TYR A 177 -24.80 4.15 -4.84
C TYR A 177 -25.24 5.63 -4.81
N CYS A 178 -26.41 5.97 -5.39
CA CYS A 178 -26.98 7.32 -5.32
C CYS A 178 -27.31 7.68 -3.87
N ARG A 179 -28.00 6.78 -3.15
CA ARG A 179 -28.34 6.96 -1.73
C ARG A 179 -27.08 7.11 -0.87
N LEU A 180 -26.01 6.36 -1.18
CA LEU A 180 -24.73 6.49 -0.49
C LEU A 180 -24.10 7.88 -0.69
N LEU A 181 -24.04 8.39 -1.92
CA LEU A 181 -23.43 9.70 -2.17
C LEU A 181 -24.33 10.88 -1.79
N ASN A 182 -25.65 10.69 -1.73
CA ASN A 182 -26.59 11.67 -1.18
C ASN A 182 -26.65 11.65 0.36
N PHE A 183 -25.91 10.75 1.02
CA PHE A 183 -25.99 10.56 2.47
C PHE A 183 -27.40 10.19 2.96
N GLU A 184 -28.19 9.49 2.15
CA GLU A 184 -29.57 9.06 2.40
C GLU A 184 -29.65 7.70 3.11
N TYR A 185 -29.00 7.65 4.27
CA TYR A 185 -28.92 6.47 5.12
C TYR A 185 -28.82 6.86 6.59
N THR A 186 -29.09 5.90 7.47
CA THR A 186 -28.93 6.07 8.91
C THR A 186 -27.51 5.70 9.32
N LEU A 187 -26.86 6.60 10.05
CA LEU A 187 -25.59 6.35 10.71
C LEU A 187 -25.81 5.95 12.17
N GLU A 188 -25.20 4.85 12.56
CA GLU A 188 -25.02 4.46 13.96
C GLU A 188 -23.59 4.80 14.37
N GLU A 189 -23.37 6.01 14.90
CA GLU A 189 -22.05 6.42 15.36
C GLU A 189 -21.57 5.51 16.50
N ASN A 190 -20.37 4.95 16.36
CA ASN A 190 -19.76 3.95 17.25
C ASN A 190 -20.39 2.54 17.14
N ARG A 191 -20.92 2.18 15.98
CA ARG A 191 -21.34 0.81 15.70
C ARG A 191 -20.12 -0.13 15.74
N PHE A 192 -20.24 -1.17 16.55
CA PHE A 192 -19.26 -2.24 16.64
C PHE A 192 -19.60 -3.39 15.68
N PRO A 193 -18.59 -4.07 15.13
CA PRO A 193 -18.83 -5.19 14.23
C PRO A 193 -19.35 -6.42 14.99
N GLU A 194 -20.21 -7.17 14.32
CA GLU A 194 -20.56 -8.53 14.71
C GLU A 194 -19.32 -9.42 14.61
N ILE A 195 -19.04 -10.19 15.68
CA ILE A 195 -17.89 -11.07 15.71
C ILE A 195 -18.20 -12.32 14.90
N THR A 196 -17.37 -12.57 13.89
CA THR A 196 -17.47 -13.79 13.09
C THR A 196 -17.00 -15.01 13.88
N VAL A 197 -17.65 -16.15 13.65
CA VAL A 197 -17.17 -17.45 14.14
C VAL A 197 -15.93 -17.84 13.34
N ASP A 198 -14.84 -18.15 14.02
CA ASP A 198 -13.64 -18.68 13.39
C ASP A 198 -13.86 -20.16 13.08
N SER A 199 -14.04 -20.48 11.80
CA SER A 199 -14.18 -21.84 11.31
C SER A 199 -13.59 -21.95 9.90
N ASP A 200 -13.19 -23.16 9.51
CA ASP A 200 -12.67 -23.43 8.17
C ASP A 200 -13.69 -23.12 7.06
N LYS A 201 -14.98 -23.05 7.41
CA LYS A 201 -16.11 -22.78 6.50
C LYS A 201 -16.67 -21.36 6.63
N GLN A 202 -15.99 -20.46 7.33
CA GLN A 202 -16.43 -19.07 7.53
C GLN A 202 -16.79 -18.34 6.23
N TYR A 203 -16.09 -18.63 5.13
CA TYR A 203 -16.38 -18.03 3.82
C TYR A 203 -17.79 -18.38 3.29
N LEU A 204 -18.33 -19.55 3.62
CA LEU A 204 -19.69 -19.95 3.21
C LEU A 204 -20.74 -19.10 3.92
N ASP A 205 -20.58 -18.88 5.23
CA ASP A 205 -21.50 -18.05 6.02
C ASP A 205 -21.53 -16.60 5.49
N LEU A 206 -20.35 -16.08 5.11
CA LEU A 206 -20.21 -14.74 4.53
C LEU A 206 -20.85 -14.64 3.15
N ILE A 207 -20.72 -15.67 2.31
CA ILE A 207 -21.40 -15.72 1.02
C ILE A 207 -22.92 -15.78 1.21
N SER A 208 -23.42 -16.65 2.09
CA SER A 208 -24.85 -16.71 2.40
C SER A 208 -25.39 -15.39 2.96
N ARG A 209 -24.59 -14.68 3.76
CA ARG A 209 -24.94 -13.34 4.23
C ARG A 209 -25.01 -12.34 3.08
N ALA A 210 -24.02 -12.33 2.18
CA ALA A 210 -24.03 -11.48 0.98
C ALA A 210 -25.19 -11.83 0.03
N GLU A 211 -25.57 -13.10 -0.07
CA GLU A 211 -26.73 -13.55 -0.85
C GLU A 211 -28.05 -12.99 -0.31
N LYS A 212 -28.18 -12.86 1.01
CA LYS A 212 -29.38 -12.34 1.68
C LYS A 212 -29.43 -10.82 1.72
N GLU A 213 -28.30 -10.16 1.97
CA GLU A 213 -28.26 -8.73 2.28
C GLU A 213 -27.74 -7.86 1.14
N ASN A 214 -27.24 -8.49 0.07
CA ASN A 214 -26.58 -7.89 -1.09
C ASN A 214 -25.28 -7.14 -0.78
N VAL A 215 -25.15 -6.50 0.39
CA VAL A 215 -24.02 -5.67 0.76
C VAL A 215 -23.53 -6.05 2.16
N ILE A 216 -22.26 -6.47 2.25
CA ILE A 216 -21.62 -6.78 3.53
C ILE A 216 -20.25 -6.13 3.63
N SER A 217 -19.84 -5.81 4.86
CA SER A 217 -18.51 -5.33 5.20
C SER A 217 -17.79 -6.30 6.11
N ILE A 218 -16.54 -6.61 5.79
CA ILE A 218 -15.69 -7.52 6.56
C ILE A 218 -14.46 -6.74 7.05
N GLN A 219 -14.40 -6.47 8.35
CA GLN A 219 -13.21 -6.00 9.02
C GLN A 219 -12.24 -7.15 9.23
N GLY A 220 -11.05 -7.02 8.67
CA GLY A 220 -9.96 -7.95 8.92
C GLY A 220 -8.77 -7.27 9.57
N PRO A 221 -8.70 -7.29 10.91
CA PRO A 221 -7.55 -6.84 11.68
C PRO A 221 -6.21 -7.49 11.26
N PRO A 222 -5.06 -6.95 11.68
CA PRO A 222 -3.75 -7.43 11.28
C PRO A 222 -3.53 -8.93 11.51
N GLY A 223 -3.07 -9.63 10.47
CA GLY A 223 -2.76 -11.06 10.54
C GLY A 223 -3.97 -12.00 10.58
N THR A 224 -5.19 -11.50 10.38
CA THR A 224 -6.40 -12.35 10.37
C THR A 224 -6.61 -13.14 9.08
N GLY A 225 -5.79 -12.92 8.05
CA GLY A 225 -5.90 -13.65 6.78
C GLY A 225 -6.99 -13.10 5.85
N LYS A 226 -7.13 -11.77 5.74
CA LYS A 226 -8.07 -11.09 4.81
C LYS A 226 -8.01 -11.67 3.39
N THR A 227 -6.84 -11.61 2.77
CA THR A 227 -6.67 -12.04 1.38
C THR A 227 -6.83 -13.56 1.21
N HIS A 228 -6.54 -14.35 2.25
CA HIS A 228 -6.85 -15.78 2.25
C HIS A 228 -8.37 -16.02 2.24
N LEU A 229 -9.12 -15.29 3.06
CA LEU A 229 -10.58 -15.34 3.07
C LEU A 229 -11.18 -14.87 1.73
N VAL A 230 -10.68 -13.75 1.18
CA VAL A 230 -11.12 -13.25 -0.14
C VAL A 230 -10.92 -14.33 -1.20
N ALA A 231 -9.77 -15.00 -1.22
CA ALA A 231 -9.51 -16.09 -2.16
C ALA A 231 -10.48 -17.28 -2.01
N GLN A 232 -10.84 -17.67 -0.78
CA GLN A 232 -11.86 -18.70 -0.55
C GLN A 232 -13.24 -18.27 -1.06
N ILE A 233 -13.64 -17.03 -0.76
CA ILE A 233 -14.90 -16.46 -1.23
C ILE A 233 -14.93 -16.48 -2.77
N VAL A 234 -13.90 -15.95 -3.41
CA VAL A 234 -13.79 -15.92 -4.88
C VAL A 234 -13.88 -17.33 -5.45
N SER A 235 -13.10 -18.28 -4.94
CA SER A 235 -13.13 -19.67 -5.40
C SER A 235 -14.55 -20.27 -5.34
N GLU A 236 -15.25 -20.10 -4.23
CA GLU A 236 -16.61 -20.59 -4.06
C GLU A 236 -17.58 -19.91 -5.04
N LEU A 237 -17.47 -18.59 -5.24
CA LEU A 237 -18.31 -17.85 -6.17
C LEU A 237 -18.10 -18.28 -7.64
N LEU A 238 -16.85 -18.48 -8.05
CA LEU A 238 -16.51 -18.97 -9.39
C LEU A 238 -17.03 -20.39 -9.62
N SER A 239 -16.98 -21.26 -8.61
CA SER A 239 -17.56 -22.62 -8.69
C SER A 239 -19.06 -22.62 -9.00
N LYS A 240 -19.76 -21.56 -8.61
CA LYS A 240 -21.19 -21.31 -8.88
C LYS A 240 -21.42 -20.54 -10.20
N ASN A 241 -20.40 -20.43 -11.05
CA ASN A 241 -20.42 -19.71 -12.33
C ASN A 241 -20.72 -18.20 -12.22
N ASN A 242 -20.49 -17.58 -11.06
CA ASN A 242 -20.67 -16.13 -10.90
C ASN A 242 -19.57 -15.35 -11.61
N SER A 243 -19.92 -14.19 -12.14
CA SER A 243 -18.96 -13.18 -12.57
C SER A 243 -18.46 -12.36 -11.36
N VAL A 244 -17.14 -12.34 -11.14
CA VAL A 244 -16.54 -11.72 -9.95
C VAL A 244 -15.52 -10.67 -10.37
N LEU A 245 -15.64 -9.45 -9.82
CA LEU A 245 -14.63 -8.40 -9.87
C LEU A 245 -13.96 -8.27 -8.50
N LEU A 246 -12.64 -8.39 -8.44
CA LEU A 246 -11.85 -8.00 -7.27
C LEU A 246 -11.09 -6.71 -7.57
N THR A 247 -11.29 -5.72 -6.70
CA THR A 247 -10.60 -4.43 -6.80
C THR A 247 -9.94 -4.00 -5.50
N ALA A 248 -8.76 -3.41 -5.61
CA ALA A 248 -7.99 -2.88 -4.48
C ALA A 248 -7.15 -1.66 -4.92
N GLN A 249 -6.53 -0.96 -3.98
CA GLN A 249 -5.76 0.25 -4.30
C GLN A 249 -4.52 -0.04 -5.16
N THR A 250 -3.84 -1.17 -4.93
CA THR A 250 -2.54 -1.46 -5.56
C THR A 250 -2.56 -2.76 -6.36
N ASN A 251 -1.72 -2.86 -7.40
CA ASN A 251 -1.56 -4.09 -8.18
C ASN A 251 -1.19 -5.29 -7.30
N LYS A 252 -0.27 -5.07 -6.34
CA LYS A 252 0.15 -6.10 -5.38
C LYS A 252 -1.03 -6.67 -4.59
N ALA A 253 -1.92 -5.81 -4.07
CA ALA A 253 -3.08 -6.27 -3.30
C ALA A 253 -4.03 -7.12 -4.16
N VAL A 254 -4.31 -6.67 -5.39
CA VAL A 254 -5.20 -7.40 -6.30
C VAL A 254 -4.62 -8.75 -6.73
N VAL A 255 -3.31 -8.85 -6.97
CA VAL A 255 -2.67 -10.09 -7.44
C VAL A 255 -2.37 -11.07 -6.32
N GLU A 256 -2.32 -10.63 -5.06
CA GLU A 256 -2.00 -11.49 -3.93
C GLU A 256 -2.97 -12.66 -3.74
N VAL A 257 -4.22 -12.55 -4.20
CA VAL A 257 -5.17 -13.69 -4.21
C VAL A 257 -4.73 -14.83 -5.12
N CYS A 258 -3.99 -14.55 -6.19
CA CYS A 258 -3.46 -15.57 -7.10
C CYS A 258 -2.40 -16.46 -6.46
N ASN A 259 -1.76 -16.00 -5.38
CA ASN A 259 -0.83 -16.81 -4.58
C ASN A 259 -1.55 -17.87 -3.72
N LYS A 260 -2.88 -17.80 -3.58
CA LYS A 260 -3.64 -18.72 -2.73
C LYS A 260 -4.02 -19.98 -3.50
N GLU A 261 -3.89 -21.13 -2.84
CA GLU A 261 -4.13 -22.44 -3.44
C GLU A 261 -5.52 -22.59 -4.06
N PHE A 262 -6.53 -21.92 -3.50
CA PHE A 262 -7.91 -21.94 -3.97
C PHE A 262 -8.08 -21.39 -5.40
N LEU A 263 -7.20 -20.48 -5.84
CA LEU A 263 -7.28 -19.87 -7.16
C LEU A 263 -6.52 -20.66 -8.23
N LYS A 264 -5.68 -21.61 -7.83
CA LYS A 264 -4.86 -22.40 -8.76
C LYS A 264 -5.70 -23.13 -9.83
N PRO A 265 -6.84 -23.79 -9.51
CA PRO A 265 -7.67 -24.44 -10.54
C PRO A 265 -8.22 -23.46 -11.58
N TYR A 266 -8.56 -22.23 -11.17
CA TYR A 266 -9.14 -21.22 -12.05
C TYR A 266 -8.07 -20.52 -12.91
N LEU A 267 -6.87 -20.33 -12.36
CA LEU A 267 -5.69 -19.96 -13.14
C LEU A 267 -5.39 -21.03 -14.19
N ASP A 268 -5.44 -22.31 -13.80
CA ASP A 268 -5.20 -23.44 -14.71
C ASP A 268 -6.23 -23.53 -15.85
N GLN A 269 -7.47 -23.11 -15.60
CA GLN A 269 -8.55 -23.01 -16.59
C GLN A 269 -8.46 -21.75 -17.47
N GLY A 270 -7.62 -20.77 -17.12
CA GLY A 270 -7.50 -19.51 -17.88
C GLY A 270 -8.70 -18.56 -17.70
N VAL A 271 -9.43 -18.65 -16.57
CA VAL A 271 -10.61 -17.81 -16.27
C VAL A 271 -10.33 -16.71 -15.25
N VAL A 272 -9.05 -16.45 -14.97
CA VAL A 272 -8.61 -15.32 -14.16
C VAL A 272 -7.94 -14.30 -15.07
N TYR A 273 -8.49 -13.10 -15.09
CA TYR A 273 -8.08 -12.00 -15.95
C TYR A 273 -7.56 -10.83 -15.13
N LYS A 274 -6.58 -10.10 -15.65
CA LYS A 274 -6.06 -8.88 -15.04
C LYS A 274 -5.97 -7.74 -16.03
N ARG A 275 -6.44 -6.57 -15.62
CA ARG A 275 -6.22 -5.31 -16.36
C ARG A 275 -4.80 -4.80 -16.11
N SER A 276 -4.13 -4.36 -17.18
CA SER A 276 -2.76 -3.83 -17.13
C SER A 276 -1.76 -4.82 -16.52
N LEU A 277 -1.68 -6.00 -17.11
CA LEU A 277 -0.82 -7.10 -16.67
C LEU A 277 0.68 -6.77 -16.90
N LYS A 278 1.52 -6.99 -15.88
CA LYS A 278 2.95 -6.63 -15.88
C LYS A 278 3.89 -7.83 -16.09
N THR A 279 5.12 -7.63 -16.54
CA THR A 279 6.08 -8.71 -16.84
C THR A 279 6.40 -9.62 -15.66
N ASN A 280 6.57 -9.07 -14.45
CA ASN A 280 6.77 -9.82 -13.21
C ASN A 280 5.53 -10.63 -12.81
N GLU A 281 4.33 -10.09 -13.06
CA GLU A 281 3.07 -10.81 -12.81
C GLU A 281 2.92 -11.98 -13.79
N ILE A 282 3.30 -11.80 -15.07
CA ILE A 282 3.32 -12.87 -16.08
C ILE A 282 4.33 -13.96 -15.69
N ALA A 283 5.53 -13.56 -15.25
CA ALA A 283 6.56 -14.50 -14.81
C ALA A 283 6.09 -15.32 -13.58
N GLN A 284 5.41 -14.66 -12.63
CA GLN A 284 4.88 -15.31 -11.43
C GLN A 284 3.64 -16.17 -11.72
N PHE A 285 2.75 -15.72 -12.61
CA PHE A 285 1.49 -16.37 -12.96
C PHE A 285 1.32 -16.49 -14.48
N PRO A 286 2.01 -17.44 -15.14
CA PRO A 286 1.99 -17.56 -16.60
C PRO A 286 0.62 -17.82 -17.24
N LYS A 287 -0.36 -18.26 -16.44
CA LYS A 287 -1.73 -18.55 -16.89
C LYS A 287 -2.72 -17.41 -16.60
N LEU A 288 -2.27 -16.33 -15.96
CA LEU A 288 -3.07 -15.13 -15.75
C LEU A 288 -3.33 -14.44 -17.10
N GLN A 289 -4.59 -14.24 -17.44
CA GLN A 289 -4.97 -13.70 -18.75
C GLN A 289 -4.99 -12.17 -18.74
N PRO A 290 -4.52 -11.50 -19.80
CA PRO A 290 -4.75 -10.07 -19.96
C PRO A 290 -6.22 -9.80 -20.37
N ILE A 291 -6.74 -8.63 -20.00
CA ILE A 291 -8.02 -8.13 -20.51
C ILE A 291 -7.94 -6.63 -20.79
N SER A 292 -8.59 -6.17 -21.86
CA SER A 292 -8.57 -4.76 -22.30
C SER A 292 -9.54 -3.87 -21.53
N GLN A 293 -10.68 -4.42 -21.12
CA GLN A 293 -11.76 -3.72 -20.44
C GLN A 293 -12.26 -4.52 -19.22
N VAL A 294 -12.74 -3.82 -18.20
CA VAL A 294 -13.33 -4.45 -17.02
C VAL A 294 -14.76 -4.83 -17.36
N THR A 295 -14.98 -6.11 -17.70
CA THR A 295 -16.29 -6.64 -18.12
C THR A 295 -16.64 -7.92 -17.37
N ALA A 296 -17.93 -8.16 -17.17
CA ALA A 296 -18.43 -9.33 -16.46
C ALA A 296 -18.37 -10.57 -17.36
N ILE A 297 -17.64 -11.59 -16.92
CA ILE A 297 -17.55 -12.89 -17.59
C ILE A 297 -18.03 -13.96 -16.60
N PRO A 298 -19.08 -14.74 -16.92
CA PRO A 298 -19.54 -15.83 -16.06
C PRO A 298 -18.43 -16.82 -15.71
N GLY A 299 -18.39 -17.25 -14.45
CA GLY A 299 -17.39 -18.20 -13.95
C GLY A 299 -15.95 -17.68 -13.95
N SER A 300 -15.75 -16.38 -14.10
CA SER A 300 -14.42 -15.77 -14.23
C SER A 300 -14.17 -14.68 -13.18
N LEU A 301 -12.89 -14.48 -12.86
CA LEU A 301 -12.41 -13.43 -11.97
C LEU A 301 -11.73 -12.33 -12.78
N ILE A 302 -12.17 -11.09 -12.60
CA ILE A 302 -11.49 -9.90 -13.11
C ILE A 302 -10.74 -9.21 -11.97
N LEU A 303 -9.45 -8.96 -12.20
CA LEU A 303 -8.53 -8.27 -11.30
C LEU A 303 -8.27 -6.85 -11.83
N ALA A 304 -8.68 -5.83 -11.07
CA ALA A 304 -8.53 -4.43 -11.45
C ALA A 304 -8.17 -3.54 -10.25
N THR A 305 -7.23 -2.61 -10.37
CA THR A 305 -7.02 -1.60 -9.31
C THR A 305 -8.20 -0.62 -9.25
N TYR A 306 -8.36 0.14 -8.16
CA TYR A 306 -9.38 1.20 -8.07
C TYR A 306 -9.33 2.16 -9.27
N TYR A 307 -8.13 2.48 -9.75
CA TYR A 307 -7.91 3.27 -10.96
C TYR A 307 -8.56 2.61 -12.18
N THR A 308 -8.12 1.41 -12.56
CA THR A 308 -8.65 0.72 -13.76
C THR A 308 -10.12 0.32 -13.64
N PHE A 309 -10.60 0.08 -12.41
CA PHE A 309 -12.00 -0.16 -12.13
C PHE A 309 -12.85 1.10 -12.38
N SER A 310 -12.36 2.26 -11.97
CA SER A 310 -13.10 3.52 -12.14
C SER A 310 -13.36 3.90 -13.60
N ASN A 311 -12.47 3.48 -14.51
CA ASN A 311 -12.61 3.73 -15.94
C ASN A 311 -13.83 3.02 -16.55
N ALA A 312 -14.36 1.98 -15.90
CA ALA A 312 -15.52 1.25 -16.38
C ALA A 312 -16.86 1.83 -15.93
N TRP A 313 -16.90 2.83 -15.04
CA TRP A 313 -18.16 3.30 -14.45
C TRP A 313 -19.08 4.02 -15.44
N GLU A 314 -18.53 4.68 -16.47
CA GLU A 314 -19.32 5.33 -17.51
C GLU A 314 -19.91 4.34 -18.52
N GLU A 315 -19.26 3.19 -18.71
CA GLU A 315 -19.66 2.20 -19.72
C GLU A 315 -20.98 1.49 -19.33
N PHE A 316 -21.31 1.46 -18.04
CA PHE A 316 -22.43 0.69 -17.51
C PHE A 316 -23.38 1.54 -16.67
N ASN A 317 -24.65 1.58 -17.08
CA ASN A 317 -25.72 2.26 -16.33
C ASN A 317 -26.37 1.38 -15.25
N GLN A 318 -25.97 0.12 -15.14
CA GLN A 318 -26.51 -0.84 -14.18
C GLN A 318 -25.45 -1.87 -13.77
N ALA A 319 -25.71 -2.57 -12.66
CA ALA A 319 -24.83 -3.62 -12.16
C ALA A 319 -24.65 -4.76 -13.18
N VAL A 320 -23.39 -5.07 -13.49
CA VAL A 320 -23.02 -6.10 -14.47
C VAL A 320 -22.37 -7.32 -13.84
N PHE A 321 -21.64 -7.15 -12.74
CA PHE A 321 -21.02 -8.26 -12.02
C PHE A 321 -21.99 -8.86 -11.02
N ASP A 322 -21.97 -10.18 -10.88
CA ASP A 322 -22.72 -10.85 -9.80
C ASP A 322 -22.15 -10.46 -8.44
N TYR A 323 -20.82 -10.33 -8.35
CA TYR A 323 -20.10 -9.87 -7.16
C TYR A 323 -19.00 -8.86 -7.49
N VAL A 324 -18.96 -7.77 -6.74
CA VAL A 324 -17.80 -6.87 -6.65
C VAL A 324 -17.22 -6.95 -5.25
N ILE A 325 -15.92 -7.25 -5.15
CA ILE A 325 -15.17 -7.30 -3.90
C ILE A 325 -14.21 -6.11 -3.87
N VAL A 326 -14.34 -5.25 -2.86
CA VAL A 326 -13.44 -4.11 -2.63
C VAL A 326 -12.48 -4.49 -1.52
N GLU A 327 -11.26 -4.90 -1.85
CA GLU A 327 -10.20 -5.27 -0.91
C GLU A 327 -9.31 -4.07 -0.56
N GLU A 328 -8.77 -4.05 0.67
CA GLU A 328 -8.04 -2.89 1.24
C GLU A 328 -8.90 -1.61 1.20
N ALA A 329 -10.19 -1.76 1.51
CA ALA A 329 -11.17 -0.67 1.47
C ALA A 329 -10.87 0.48 2.45
N SER A 330 -9.95 0.33 3.40
CA SER A 330 -9.54 1.43 4.29
C SER A 330 -8.92 2.61 3.54
N GLN A 331 -8.42 2.36 2.33
CA GLN A 331 -7.85 3.37 1.43
C GLN A 331 -8.80 3.75 0.28
N ALA A 332 -10.07 3.34 0.35
CA ALA A 332 -11.10 3.75 -0.59
C ALA A 332 -11.78 5.04 -0.13
N PHE A 333 -12.00 5.97 -1.07
CA PHE A 333 -12.97 7.04 -0.86
C PHE A 333 -14.38 6.45 -0.83
N LEU A 334 -15.34 7.16 -0.23
CA LEU A 334 -16.75 6.71 -0.23
C LEU A 334 -17.27 6.50 -1.66
N THR A 335 -16.86 7.36 -2.59
CA THR A 335 -17.22 7.27 -4.01
C THR A 335 -16.67 6.04 -4.72
N THR A 336 -15.53 5.49 -4.27
CA THR A 336 -15.02 4.21 -4.78
C THR A 336 -15.94 3.06 -4.38
N ILE A 337 -16.42 3.07 -3.13
CA ILE A 337 -17.39 2.08 -2.64
C ILE A 337 -18.74 2.27 -3.36
N ALA A 338 -19.16 3.51 -3.63
CA ALA A 338 -20.33 3.81 -4.46
C ALA A 338 -20.19 3.21 -5.87
N GLY A 339 -19.01 3.32 -6.49
CA GLY A 339 -18.72 2.66 -7.78
C GLY A 339 -18.89 1.13 -7.71
N ALA A 340 -18.49 0.49 -6.61
CA ALA A 340 -18.75 -0.94 -6.40
C ALA A 340 -20.24 -1.26 -6.29
N LEU A 341 -21.02 -0.45 -5.58
CA LEU A 341 -22.48 -0.57 -5.49
C LEU A 341 -23.18 -0.36 -6.84
N LYS A 342 -22.63 0.50 -7.70
CA LYS A 342 -23.13 0.69 -9.07
C LYS A 342 -22.89 -0.54 -9.95
N MET A 343 -21.74 -1.18 -9.80
CA MET A 343 -21.26 -2.23 -10.71
C MET A 343 -21.61 -3.67 -10.29
N GLY A 344 -21.86 -3.91 -9.00
CA GLY A 344 -22.13 -5.23 -8.44
C GLY A 344 -23.57 -5.44 -8.02
N LYS A 345 -24.16 -6.57 -8.40
CA LYS A 345 -25.45 -7.03 -7.84
C LYS A 345 -25.33 -7.32 -6.35
N LYS A 346 -24.15 -7.82 -5.94
CA LYS A 346 -23.74 -8.00 -4.55
C LYS A 346 -22.35 -7.40 -4.36
N VAL A 347 -22.11 -6.81 -3.20
CA VAL A 347 -20.87 -6.12 -2.87
C VAL A 347 -20.31 -6.60 -1.53
N ILE A 348 -19.03 -6.98 -1.54
CA ILE A 348 -18.30 -7.38 -0.35
C ILE A 348 -17.16 -6.39 -0.14
N VAL A 349 -17.27 -5.56 0.88
CA VAL A 349 -16.25 -4.56 1.22
C VAL A 349 -15.32 -5.15 2.30
N VAL A 350 -14.05 -5.35 1.96
CA VAL A 350 -13.06 -5.98 2.85
C VAL A 350 -11.96 -4.98 3.17
N GLY A 351 -11.75 -4.72 4.45
CA GLY A 351 -10.73 -3.76 4.86
C GLY A 351 -10.59 -3.68 6.37
N ASP A 352 -9.97 -2.60 6.84
CA ASP A 352 -9.85 -2.33 8.26
C ASP A 352 -9.76 -0.81 8.49
N SER A 353 -10.84 -0.20 8.99
CA SER A 353 -10.89 1.25 9.23
C SER A 353 -9.88 1.73 10.28
N TYR A 354 -9.23 0.81 11.01
CA TYR A 354 -8.16 1.13 11.96
C TYR A 354 -6.76 1.00 11.34
N GLN A 355 -6.66 0.76 10.03
CA GLN A 355 -5.44 0.82 9.23
C GLN A 355 -5.39 2.11 8.38
N LEU A 356 -4.40 2.23 7.51
CA LEU A 356 -4.14 3.47 6.76
C LEU A 356 -5.38 3.94 5.97
N GLU A 357 -5.62 5.24 6.08
CA GLU A 357 -6.65 5.99 5.37
C GLU A 357 -6.17 6.33 3.94
N PRO A 358 -7.06 6.81 3.05
CA PRO A 358 -6.63 7.28 1.73
C PRO A 358 -5.71 8.50 1.85
N ILE A 359 -4.77 8.61 0.91
CA ILE A 359 -3.88 9.76 0.83
C ILE A 359 -4.65 10.94 0.23
N VAL A 360 -4.62 12.07 0.93
CA VAL A 360 -5.19 13.35 0.48
C VAL A 360 -4.05 14.36 0.38
N ASN A 361 -3.91 14.96 -0.80
CA ASN A 361 -2.83 15.88 -1.14
C ASN A 361 -3.16 17.33 -0.76
N GLN A 362 -4.45 17.70 -0.79
CA GLN A 362 -4.85 19.07 -0.45
C GLN A 362 -4.67 19.39 1.04
N ASN A 363 -4.25 20.62 1.32
CA ASN A 363 -4.15 21.14 2.68
C ASN A 363 -5.52 21.56 3.21
N ARG A 364 -5.84 21.15 4.44
CA ARG A 364 -7.07 21.55 5.15
C ARG A 364 -8.36 21.25 4.35
N PRO A 365 -8.66 19.99 4.02
CA PRO A 365 -9.90 19.62 3.32
C PRO A 365 -11.17 19.98 4.12
N GLU A 366 -11.07 20.09 5.46
CA GLU A 366 -12.18 20.46 6.35
C GLU A 366 -12.76 21.86 6.10
N ARG A 367 -12.04 22.70 5.35
CA ARG A 367 -12.55 24.01 4.90
C ARG A 367 -13.67 23.91 3.86
N ILE A 368 -13.76 22.78 3.16
CA ILE A 368 -14.85 22.53 2.19
C ILE A 368 -16.12 22.17 2.95
N SER A 369 -16.03 21.21 3.87
CA SER A 369 -17.14 20.77 4.70
C SER A 369 -16.64 20.23 6.02
N LYS A 370 -17.37 20.51 7.11
CA LYS A 370 -17.10 19.91 8.43
C LYS A 370 -17.26 18.39 8.45
N HIS A 371 -17.90 17.83 7.43
CA HIS A 371 -18.14 16.39 7.28
C HIS A 371 -17.26 15.74 6.22
N ILE A 372 -16.24 16.43 5.70
CA ILE A 372 -15.42 15.95 4.57
C ILE A 372 -14.77 14.58 4.82
N TYR A 373 -14.41 14.29 6.07
CA TYR A 373 -13.82 13.00 6.43
C TYR A 373 -14.78 11.83 6.26
N LYS A 374 -16.10 12.07 6.14
CA LYS A 374 -17.05 11.01 5.77
C LYS A 374 -16.90 10.58 4.31
N LEU A 375 -16.49 11.49 3.43
CA LEU A 375 -16.15 11.18 2.03
C LEU A 375 -14.75 10.56 1.94
N ILE A 376 -13.78 11.12 2.66
CA ILE A 376 -12.38 10.68 2.65
C ILE A 376 -12.28 9.27 3.23
N ASN A 377 -12.69 9.06 4.49
CA ASN A 377 -12.63 7.77 5.16
C ASN A 377 -13.84 6.91 4.77
N GLY A 378 -13.87 6.48 3.50
CA GLY A 378 -15.01 5.78 2.90
C GLY A 378 -15.43 4.55 3.68
N LEU A 379 -14.47 3.67 4.02
CA LEU A 379 -14.76 2.47 4.81
C LEU A 379 -15.29 2.80 6.21
N GLU A 380 -14.69 3.76 6.91
CA GLU A 380 -15.12 4.16 8.25
C GLU A 380 -16.58 4.63 8.22
N THR A 381 -16.95 5.45 7.23
CA THR A 381 -18.35 5.87 7.06
C THR A 381 -19.24 4.71 6.71
N PHE A 382 -18.81 3.86 5.78
CA PHE A 382 -19.60 2.75 5.24
C PHE A 382 -19.98 1.71 6.31
N VAL A 383 -19.05 1.34 7.19
CA VAL A 383 -19.32 0.35 8.25
C VAL A 383 -20.25 0.86 9.35
N GLN A 384 -20.46 2.18 9.43
CA GLN A 384 -21.38 2.81 10.39
C GLN A 384 -22.81 2.96 9.83
N ILE A 385 -23.05 2.56 8.57
CA ILE A 385 -24.38 2.56 7.97
C ILE A 385 -25.18 1.38 8.49
N SER A 386 -26.32 1.64 9.14
CA SER A 386 -27.15 0.62 9.81
C SER A 386 -27.59 -0.52 8.88
N ASP A 387 -27.89 -0.20 7.62
CA ASP A 387 -28.48 -1.12 6.66
C ASP A 387 -27.52 -2.21 6.14
N TYR A 388 -26.21 -2.04 6.36
CA TYR A 388 -25.20 -2.98 5.85
C TYR A 388 -24.64 -3.85 6.98
N ALA A 389 -24.43 -5.15 6.72
CA ALA A 389 -23.73 -5.99 7.69
C ALA A 389 -22.30 -5.51 7.91
N TYR A 390 -21.87 -5.56 9.16
CA TYR A 390 -20.52 -5.21 9.57
C TYR A 390 -19.97 -6.32 10.45
N LEU A 391 -19.01 -7.08 9.92
CA LEU A 391 -18.51 -8.32 10.49
C LEU A 391 -17.00 -8.19 10.75
N ARG A 392 -16.48 -8.73 11.86
CA ARG A 392 -15.05 -8.70 12.19
C ARG A 392 -14.47 -10.10 12.37
N LYS A 393 -13.31 -10.34 11.77
CA LYS A 393 -12.45 -11.50 12.07
C LYS A 393 -11.65 -11.26 13.35
N ILE A 394 -11.54 -12.29 14.20
CA ILE A 394 -10.94 -12.14 15.53
C ILE A 394 -9.65 -12.93 15.77
N ILE A 395 -9.30 -13.91 14.94
CA ILE A 395 -8.09 -14.71 15.13
C ILE A 395 -6.95 -14.17 14.25
N SER A 396 -5.88 -13.69 14.87
CA SER A 396 -4.65 -13.31 14.18
C SER A 396 -3.66 -14.48 14.16
N TYR A 397 -3.32 -14.96 12.97
CA TYR A 397 -2.35 -16.04 12.75
C TYR A 397 -0.90 -15.53 12.66
N ARG A 398 -0.72 -14.20 12.64
CA ARG A 398 0.60 -13.54 12.61
C ARG A 398 1.09 -13.18 14.01
N LEU A 399 0.25 -12.50 14.77
CA LEU A 399 0.65 -11.83 16.01
C LEU A 399 0.78 -12.84 17.15
N THR A 400 1.84 -12.73 17.96
CA THR A 400 1.97 -13.49 19.21
C THR A 400 0.86 -13.14 20.21
N GLY A 401 0.65 -13.94 21.25
CA GLY A 401 -0.31 -13.63 22.32
C GLY A 401 -0.08 -12.24 22.94
N ARG A 402 1.19 -11.89 23.20
CA ARG A 402 1.57 -10.58 23.73
C ARG A 402 1.42 -9.46 22.69
N SER A 403 1.73 -9.72 21.42
CA SER A 403 1.42 -8.75 20.36
C SER A 403 -0.08 -8.44 20.31
N VAL A 404 -0.93 -9.48 20.41
CA VAL A 404 -2.39 -9.32 20.40
C VAL A 404 -2.91 -8.53 21.59
N SER A 405 -2.39 -8.74 22.81
CA SER A 405 -2.82 -7.97 23.98
C SER A 405 -2.57 -6.46 23.80
N TYR A 406 -1.47 -6.11 23.15
CA TYR A 406 -1.14 -4.73 22.80
C TYR A 406 -1.94 -4.22 21.60
N THR A 407 -2.11 -5.00 20.54
CA THR A 407 -2.96 -4.60 19.40
C THR A 407 -4.41 -4.41 19.83
N ASN A 408 -4.88 -5.11 20.86
CA ASN A 408 -6.23 -4.96 21.41
C ASN A 408 -6.54 -3.59 22.03
N TYR A 409 -5.54 -2.72 22.27
CA TYR A 409 -5.78 -1.29 22.53
C TYR A 409 -6.56 -0.61 21.39
N PHE A 410 -6.48 -1.14 20.16
CA PHE A 410 -7.16 -0.61 18.98
C PHE A 410 -8.44 -1.35 18.59
N TYR A 411 -8.67 -2.57 19.09
CA TYR A 411 -9.73 -3.50 18.64
C TYR A 411 -10.58 -4.02 19.79
N GLU A 412 -10.82 -3.19 20.81
CA GLU A 412 -11.81 -3.45 21.88
C GLU A 412 -11.63 -4.82 22.58
N ASN A 413 -10.40 -5.30 22.73
CA ASN A 413 -10.09 -6.63 23.30
C ASN A 413 -10.71 -7.83 22.57
N THR A 414 -11.11 -7.66 21.30
CA THR A 414 -11.76 -8.73 20.51
C THR A 414 -10.77 -9.70 19.85
N LEU A 415 -9.51 -9.28 19.62
CA LEU A 415 -8.53 -10.11 18.94
C LEU A 415 -7.95 -11.20 19.85
N LYS A 416 -7.68 -12.34 19.24
CA LYS A 416 -7.00 -13.50 19.84
C LYS A 416 -5.85 -13.94 18.94
N SER A 417 -4.82 -14.53 19.55
CA SER A 417 -3.70 -15.08 18.80
C SER A 417 -3.99 -16.53 18.40
N GLY A 418 -3.94 -16.81 17.11
CA GLY A 418 -3.85 -18.15 16.54
C GLY A 418 -2.42 -18.57 16.20
N ASN A 419 -1.42 -17.75 16.54
CA ASN A 419 -0.03 -18.04 16.24
C ASN A 419 0.50 -19.13 17.19
N LYS A 420 0.69 -20.33 16.65
CA LYS A 420 1.24 -21.51 17.35
C LYS A 420 2.76 -21.67 17.21
N LYS A 421 3.46 -20.78 16.52
CA LYS A 421 4.89 -20.95 16.23
C LYS A 421 5.74 -20.85 17.50
N THR A 422 6.69 -21.77 17.64
CA THR A 422 7.64 -21.82 18.76
C THR A 422 8.68 -20.72 18.64
N LYS A 423 8.73 -19.85 19.66
CA LYS A 423 9.60 -18.66 19.72
C LYS A 423 11.09 -19.00 19.68
N THR A 424 11.47 -20.21 20.12
CA THR A 424 12.84 -20.72 20.18
C THR A 424 13.58 -20.66 18.85
N LYS A 425 12.87 -20.83 17.72
CA LYS A 425 13.49 -20.75 16.39
C LYS A 425 13.99 -19.34 16.06
N TYR A 426 13.34 -18.30 16.59
CA TYR A 426 13.72 -16.92 16.33
C TYR A 426 14.95 -16.51 17.14
N LEU A 427 15.00 -16.88 18.42
CA LEU A 427 16.00 -16.41 19.37
C LEU A 427 17.44 -16.76 18.94
N ALA A 428 17.64 -17.94 18.35
CA ALA A 428 18.93 -18.40 17.84
C ALA A 428 19.56 -17.48 16.77
N HIS A 429 18.78 -16.60 16.16
CA HIS A 429 19.20 -15.70 15.07
C HIS A 429 19.31 -14.23 15.50
N LEU A 430 19.20 -13.94 16.80
CA LEU A 430 19.23 -12.57 17.32
C LEU A 430 20.58 -12.15 17.93
N GLY A 431 21.48 -13.10 18.20
CA GLY A 431 22.75 -12.80 18.86
C GLY A 431 22.54 -12.05 20.18
N SER A 432 23.33 -10.99 20.43
CA SER A 432 23.17 -10.19 21.64
C SER A 432 21.93 -9.28 21.64
N PHE A 433 21.27 -9.11 20.49
CA PHE A 433 20.03 -8.33 20.38
C PHE A 433 18.84 -9.01 21.10
N GLU A 434 18.93 -10.32 21.37
CA GLU A 434 17.92 -11.09 22.10
C GLU A 434 17.47 -10.42 23.40
N LYS A 435 18.39 -9.75 24.12
CA LYS A 435 18.08 -9.09 25.40
C LYS A 435 17.00 -8.00 25.31
N TYR A 436 16.74 -7.46 24.11
CA TYR A 436 15.68 -6.47 23.87
C TYR A 436 14.36 -7.09 23.42
N ILE A 437 14.29 -8.42 23.29
CA ILE A 437 13.08 -9.14 22.91
C ILE A 437 12.46 -9.76 24.15
N HIS A 438 11.20 -9.44 24.40
CA HIS A 438 10.46 -10.07 25.50
C HIS A 438 10.37 -11.58 25.24
N PRO A 439 10.49 -12.46 26.25
CA PRO A 439 10.41 -13.92 26.06
C PRO A 439 9.12 -14.36 25.36
N ASP A 440 8.03 -13.61 25.59
CA ASP A 440 6.77 -13.84 24.92
C ASP A 440 6.61 -13.24 23.51
N GLY A 441 7.65 -12.62 22.97
CA GLY A 441 7.56 -11.77 21.78
C GLY A 441 6.74 -10.50 22.04
N GLY A 442 6.20 -9.91 20.99
CA GLY A 442 5.43 -8.69 21.10
C GLY A 442 6.31 -7.44 21.20
N PRO A 443 5.74 -6.31 21.63
CA PRO A 443 6.42 -5.04 21.49
C PRO A 443 7.47 -4.76 22.57
N THR A 444 8.50 -4.00 22.21
CA THR A 444 9.52 -3.46 23.12
C THR A 444 9.64 -1.95 22.90
N LEU A 445 9.81 -1.18 23.97
CA LEU A 445 10.13 0.25 23.88
C LEU A 445 11.61 0.51 24.16
N ILE A 446 12.30 1.13 23.21
CA ILE A 446 13.67 1.61 23.33
C ILE A 446 13.66 3.14 23.38
N LYS A 447 14.14 3.70 24.48
CA LYS A 447 14.22 5.13 24.74
C LYS A 447 15.66 5.60 24.55
N LEU A 448 15.84 6.59 23.67
CA LEU A 448 17.15 7.15 23.34
C LEU A 448 17.13 8.68 23.46
N ALA A 449 18.29 9.28 23.68
CA ALA A 449 18.43 10.72 23.47
C ALA A 449 18.40 11.02 21.95
N MET A 450 17.42 11.82 21.53
CA MET A 450 17.22 12.18 20.13
C MET A 450 17.17 13.70 19.95
N PRO A 451 17.67 14.24 18.82
CA PRO A 451 17.49 15.65 18.51
C PRO A 451 16.00 15.95 18.23
N ARG A 452 15.59 17.20 18.48
CA ARG A 452 14.24 17.71 18.13
C ARG A 452 14.08 17.99 16.64
N THR A 453 14.55 17.06 15.82
CA THR A 453 14.50 17.13 14.35
C THR A 453 13.97 15.81 13.82
N LYS A 454 13.80 15.69 12.49
CA LYS A 454 13.49 14.41 11.84
C LYS A 454 14.70 13.49 11.72
N GLU A 455 15.87 13.93 12.19
CA GLU A 455 17.10 13.13 12.13
C GLU A 455 17.07 12.04 13.20
N PRO A 456 17.48 10.80 12.87
CA PRO A 456 17.38 9.67 13.79
C PRO A 456 18.31 9.76 15.01
N GLY A 457 19.33 10.62 15.01
CA GLY A 457 20.26 10.78 16.14
C GLY A 457 20.86 9.43 16.59
N LEU A 458 20.83 9.16 17.90
CA LEU A 458 21.35 7.90 18.45
C LEU A 458 20.62 6.64 17.97
N SER A 459 19.39 6.75 17.43
CA SER A 459 18.72 5.58 16.87
C SER A 459 19.44 5.00 15.66
N LEU A 460 20.21 5.81 14.91
CA LEU A 460 21.01 5.30 13.80
C LEU A 460 22.07 4.30 14.30
N GLN A 461 22.83 4.68 15.33
CA GLN A 461 23.87 3.82 15.89
C GLN A 461 23.26 2.57 16.54
N PHE A 462 22.14 2.74 17.25
CA PHE A 462 21.41 1.61 17.82
C PHE A 462 20.95 0.62 16.74
N LEU A 463 20.35 1.12 15.65
CA LEU A 463 19.90 0.29 14.53
C LEU A 463 21.06 -0.42 13.85
N LYS A 464 22.16 0.29 13.60
CA LYS A 464 23.37 -0.30 13.01
C LYS A 464 23.86 -1.48 13.83
N ASN A 465 24.08 -1.28 15.13
CA ASN A 465 24.55 -2.34 16.03
C ASN A 465 23.55 -3.50 16.11
N SER A 466 22.25 -3.18 16.25
CA SER A 466 21.19 -4.19 16.36
C SER A 466 21.09 -5.06 15.10
N ILE A 467 21.09 -4.44 13.92
CA ILE A 467 20.95 -5.14 12.66
C ILE A 467 22.21 -5.97 12.37
N GLN A 468 23.40 -5.54 12.79
CA GLN A 468 24.62 -6.32 12.65
C GLN A 468 24.55 -7.68 13.37
N GLU A 469 23.97 -7.70 14.57
CA GLU A 469 23.78 -8.91 15.39
C GLU A 469 22.69 -9.85 14.86
N ILE A 470 21.69 -9.31 14.16
CA ILE A 470 20.59 -10.10 13.60
C ILE A 470 21.03 -10.84 12.32
N ASP A 471 20.74 -12.14 12.26
CA ASP A 471 20.87 -12.94 11.04
C ASP A 471 19.70 -12.69 10.08
N THR A 472 19.86 -11.67 9.24
CA THR A 472 18.89 -11.25 8.23
C THR A 472 18.78 -12.18 7.02
N LYS A 473 19.55 -13.27 6.98
CA LYS A 473 19.32 -14.35 6.01
C LYS A 473 18.19 -15.27 6.46
N GLN A 474 18.00 -15.38 7.77
CA GLN A 474 16.97 -16.24 8.39
C GLN A 474 15.76 -15.42 8.84
N LEU A 475 15.95 -14.15 9.19
CA LEU A 475 14.90 -13.27 9.70
C LEU A 475 14.62 -12.10 8.75
N GLU A 476 13.34 -11.87 8.49
CA GLU A 476 12.87 -10.69 7.76
C GLU A 476 12.81 -9.48 8.71
N VAL A 477 13.46 -8.38 8.34
CA VAL A 477 13.53 -7.16 9.16
C VAL A 477 13.02 -5.95 8.38
N ALA A 478 12.17 -5.15 9.02
CA ALA A 478 11.79 -3.83 8.52
C ALA A 478 12.11 -2.73 9.54
N ILE A 479 12.45 -1.55 9.02
CA ILE A 479 12.58 -0.28 9.74
C ILE A 479 11.56 0.68 9.16
N LEU A 480 10.57 1.03 9.96
CA LEU A 480 9.49 1.91 9.59
C LEU A 480 9.59 3.24 10.32
N THR A 481 9.11 4.30 9.69
CA THR A 481 9.03 5.63 10.31
C THR A 481 7.84 6.40 9.70
N PRO A 482 7.20 7.34 10.41
CA PRO A 482 6.10 8.08 9.81
C PRO A 482 6.57 9.13 8.79
N PHE A 483 7.87 9.48 8.74
CA PHE A 483 8.36 10.60 7.92
C PHE A 483 9.25 10.16 6.76
N VAL A 484 8.95 10.68 5.56
CA VAL A 484 9.75 10.44 4.34
C VAL A 484 11.20 10.88 4.52
N ASP A 485 11.45 12.02 5.16
CA ASP A 485 12.81 12.54 5.34
C ASP A 485 13.64 11.62 6.27
N THR A 486 13.02 11.10 7.33
CA THR A 486 13.65 10.13 8.23
C THR A 486 13.95 8.83 7.49
N ALA A 487 13.01 8.33 6.67
CA ALA A 487 13.22 7.13 5.87
C ALA A 487 14.39 7.31 4.89
N LYS A 488 14.46 8.44 4.18
CA LYS A 488 15.56 8.77 3.25
C LYS A 488 16.91 8.83 3.97
N PHE A 489 16.96 9.45 5.15
CA PHE A 489 18.17 9.55 5.94
C PHE A 489 18.66 8.17 6.41
N LEU A 490 17.74 7.32 6.89
CA LEU A 490 18.04 5.96 7.31
C LEU A 490 18.53 5.11 6.12
N GLN A 491 17.88 5.24 4.96
CA GLN A 491 18.29 4.57 3.72
C GLN A 491 19.72 4.97 3.31
N SER A 492 20.01 6.28 3.24
CA SER A 492 21.33 6.76 2.80
C SER A 492 22.46 6.40 3.76
N SER A 493 22.14 6.30 5.06
CA SER A 493 23.13 6.04 6.12
C SER A 493 23.34 4.56 6.40
N LEU A 494 22.29 3.72 6.34
CA LEU A 494 22.36 2.30 6.70
C LEU A 494 22.62 1.38 5.50
N LEU A 495 22.00 1.61 4.34
CA LEU A 495 22.12 0.69 3.20
C LEU A 495 23.57 0.44 2.74
N PRO A 496 24.48 1.44 2.69
CA PRO A 496 25.87 1.20 2.30
C PRO A 496 26.61 0.23 3.22
N GLU A 497 26.24 0.20 4.51
CA GLU A 497 26.88 -0.63 5.54
C GLU A 497 26.18 -1.99 5.70
N LEU A 498 24.93 -2.10 5.27
CA LEU A 498 24.11 -3.31 5.34
C LEU A 498 24.21 -4.18 4.07
N LYS A 499 25.27 -4.05 3.27
CA LYS A 499 25.46 -4.84 2.04
C LYS A 499 25.29 -6.34 2.31
N GLY A 500 24.41 -6.97 1.54
CA GLY A 500 24.10 -8.40 1.66
C GLY A 500 23.06 -8.76 2.73
N LYS A 501 22.58 -7.79 3.52
CA LYS A 501 21.46 -7.98 4.47
C LYS A 501 20.13 -7.60 3.81
N LYS A 502 19.09 -8.39 4.06
CA LYS A 502 17.72 -8.11 3.57
C LYS A 502 16.97 -7.30 4.62
N VAL A 503 16.99 -5.98 4.50
CA VAL A 503 16.29 -5.06 5.41
C VAL A 503 15.47 -4.05 4.61
N LEU A 504 14.17 -3.97 4.90
CA LEU A 504 13.29 -2.96 4.34
C LEU A 504 13.37 -1.68 5.19
N ILE A 505 13.56 -0.51 4.58
CA ILE A 505 13.54 0.78 5.28
C ILE A 505 12.56 1.70 4.56
N GLU A 506 11.42 2.03 5.18
CA GLU A 506 10.39 2.80 4.48
C GLU A 506 9.42 3.55 5.41
N THR A 507 8.56 4.40 4.85
CA THR A 507 7.48 5.02 5.62
C THR A 507 6.32 4.05 5.89
N VAL A 508 5.65 4.22 7.02
CA VAL A 508 4.48 3.41 7.39
C VAL A 508 3.42 3.42 6.28
N ASP A 509 3.14 4.58 5.69
CA ASP A 509 2.12 4.78 4.66
C ASP A 509 2.38 4.03 3.34
N ARG A 510 3.63 3.57 3.13
CA ARG A 510 4.05 2.83 1.93
C ARG A 510 4.12 1.33 2.14
N VAL A 511 3.90 0.84 3.37
CA VAL A 511 4.00 -0.57 3.72
C VAL A 511 2.66 -1.14 4.17
N GLN A 512 1.93 -1.71 3.21
CA GLN A 512 0.69 -2.44 3.44
C GLN A 512 0.84 -3.90 3.03
N GLY A 513 0.19 -4.78 3.78
CA GLY A 513 0.39 -6.23 3.64
C GLY A 513 1.84 -6.67 3.89
N LEU A 514 2.65 -5.86 4.59
CA LEU A 514 4.00 -6.21 4.99
C LEU A 514 3.97 -7.15 6.20
N ASP A 515 4.69 -8.25 6.07
CA ASP A 515 4.83 -9.27 7.12
C ASP A 515 6.31 -9.54 7.30
N VAL A 516 6.85 -9.17 8.46
CA VAL A 516 8.27 -9.36 8.80
C VAL A 516 8.39 -10.09 10.13
N ASP A 517 9.55 -10.64 10.45
CA ASP A 517 9.78 -11.26 11.75
C ASP A 517 10.01 -10.18 12.81
N LEU A 518 10.81 -9.16 12.47
CA LEU A 518 11.12 -8.01 13.33
C LEU A 518 10.76 -6.69 12.64
N CYS A 519 10.08 -5.80 13.36
CA CYS A 519 9.76 -4.46 12.86
C CYS A 519 10.25 -3.39 13.83
N PHE A 520 11.23 -2.60 13.42
CA PHE A 520 11.65 -1.39 14.12
C PHE A 520 10.75 -0.24 13.71
N TYR A 521 10.17 0.49 14.66
CA TYR A 521 9.38 1.69 14.41
C TYR A 521 10.05 2.93 15.01
N ILE A 522 10.60 3.77 14.16
CA ILE A 522 11.43 4.92 14.52
C ILE A 522 10.58 6.18 14.61
N LEU A 523 10.46 6.69 15.83
CA LEU A 523 9.71 7.88 16.20
C LEU A 523 10.70 9.02 16.50
N PRO A 524 10.92 9.97 15.59
CA PRO A 524 11.75 11.14 15.89
C PRO A 524 11.07 12.05 16.91
N ASP A 525 11.83 12.93 17.58
CA ASP A 525 11.30 13.88 18.57
C ASP A 525 10.67 15.12 17.89
N THR A 526 9.73 14.88 16.97
CA THR A 526 8.95 15.91 16.28
C THR A 526 7.59 15.39 15.86
N SER A 527 6.61 16.30 15.72
CA SER A 527 5.28 16.01 15.17
C SER A 527 4.64 14.75 15.80
N LYS A 528 4.57 14.75 17.15
CA LYS A 528 4.14 13.60 17.94
C LYS A 528 2.72 13.16 17.61
N ASP A 529 1.79 14.09 17.40
CA ASP A 529 0.40 13.77 17.03
C ASP A 529 0.32 13.00 15.72
N TYR A 530 1.15 13.37 14.74
CA TYR A 530 1.23 12.69 13.45
C TYR A 530 1.84 11.29 13.58
N SER A 531 2.86 11.15 14.43
CA SER A 531 3.58 9.89 14.66
C SER A 531 2.79 8.90 15.53
N LEU A 532 1.91 9.41 16.39
CA LEU A 532 1.07 8.62 17.29
C LEU A 532 -0.39 8.58 16.82
N SER A 533 -0.65 8.91 15.55
CA SER A 533 -1.98 8.73 14.98
C SER A 533 -2.37 7.26 15.08
N ARG A 534 -3.64 7.01 15.47
CA ARG A 534 -4.17 5.68 15.76
C ARG A 534 -3.80 4.68 14.66
N ASN A 535 -4.12 5.01 13.42
CA ASN A 535 -4.05 4.11 12.29
C ASN A 535 -2.59 3.78 11.91
N ARG A 536 -1.70 4.78 11.84
CA ARG A 536 -0.28 4.53 11.54
C ARG A 536 0.41 3.74 12.64
N TYR A 537 0.14 4.09 13.89
CA TYR A 537 0.77 3.43 15.03
C TYR A 537 0.34 1.96 15.11
N ASN A 538 -0.97 1.69 14.96
CA ASN A 538 -1.50 0.33 14.88
C ASN A 538 -0.87 -0.46 13.73
N VAL A 539 -0.76 0.16 12.55
CA VAL A 539 -0.13 -0.46 11.38
C VAL A 539 1.34 -0.80 11.64
N ALA A 540 2.14 0.16 12.11
CA ALA A 540 3.56 -0.06 12.33
C ALA A 540 3.84 -1.15 13.38
N THR A 541 3.07 -1.17 14.47
CA THR A 541 3.27 -2.11 15.57
C THR A 541 2.70 -3.51 15.33
N SER A 542 1.94 -3.71 14.25
CA SER A 542 1.32 -5.00 13.89
C SER A 542 1.94 -5.68 12.64
N ARG A 543 3.07 -5.19 12.13
CA ARG A 543 3.80 -5.80 11.00
C ARG A 543 4.62 -7.04 11.40
N ALA A 544 5.06 -7.12 12.65
CA ALA A 544 5.98 -8.16 13.10
C ALA A 544 5.26 -9.46 13.52
N LYS A 545 5.82 -10.60 13.09
CA LYS A 545 5.45 -11.96 13.53
C LYS A 545 5.98 -12.25 14.93
N LEU A 546 7.21 -11.80 15.23
CA LEU A 546 7.85 -11.99 16.53
C LEU A 546 7.75 -10.74 17.40
N ALA A 547 8.37 -9.64 16.99
CA ALA A 547 8.53 -8.46 17.85
C ALA A 547 8.55 -7.12 17.10
N SER A 548 7.87 -6.15 17.68
CA SER A 548 7.82 -4.76 17.21
C SER A 548 8.65 -3.88 18.16
N ILE A 549 9.73 -3.30 17.68
CA ILE A 549 10.66 -2.50 18.48
C ILE A 549 10.38 -1.03 18.23
N VAL A 550 9.68 -0.38 19.16
CA VAL A 550 9.40 1.05 19.10
C VAL A 550 10.62 1.79 19.63
N VAL A 551 11.22 2.65 18.81
CA VAL A 551 12.41 3.42 19.16
C VAL A 551 12.04 4.91 19.14
N GLY A 552 12.21 5.60 20.26
CA GLY A 552 11.85 7.02 20.36
C GLY A 552 12.56 7.78 21.47
N PRO A 553 12.25 9.08 21.65
CA PRO A 553 12.90 9.93 22.64
C PRO A 553 12.58 9.50 24.07
N LYS A 554 13.49 9.78 25.02
CA LYS A 554 13.27 9.45 26.45
C LYS A 554 11.97 10.01 27.03
N GLN A 555 11.51 11.16 26.55
CA GLN A 555 10.26 11.78 27.00
C GLN A 555 9.01 11.28 26.26
N LEU A 556 9.10 10.26 25.39
CA LEU A 556 7.99 9.82 24.55
C LEU A 556 6.75 9.41 25.37
N ALA A 557 6.91 8.69 26.47
CA ALA A 557 5.79 8.24 27.31
C ALA A 557 5.30 9.31 28.31
N GLY A 558 6.19 10.20 28.75
CA GLY A 558 5.93 11.17 29.84
C GLY A 558 5.41 12.54 29.40
N ALA A 559 5.63 12.96 28.14
CA ALA A 559 5.35 14.32 27.70
C ALA A 559 3.90 14.58 27.21
N LEU A 560 3.00 13.61 27.34
CA LEU A 560 1.74 13.62 26.58
C LEU A 560 0.53 13.75 27.52
N SER A 561 -0.24 14.83 27.38
CA SER A 561 -1.63 14.93 27.81
C SER A 561 -2.51 14.23 26.76
N GLY A 562 -3.44 13.36 27.18
CA GLY A 562 -4.33 12.66 26.25
C GLY A 562 -4.58 11.19 26.58
N SER A 563 -5.57 10.62 25.87
CA SER A 563 -6.16 9.30 26.11
C SER A 563 -6.29 8.42 24.85
N SER A 564 -5.58 8.76 23.76
CA SER A 564 -5.61 7.95 22.53
C SER A 564 -5.11 6.53 22.77
N GLU A 565 -5.53 5.61 21.90
CA GLU A 565 -5.17 4.19 21.95
C GLU A 565 -3.66 4.00 21.86
N ALA A 566 -2.98 4.74 20.97
CA ALA A 566 -1.53 4.70 20.83
C ALA A 566 -0.78 5.19 22.09
N LEU A 567 -1.33 6.20 22.79
CA LEU A 567 -0.78 6.67 24.07
C LEU A 567 -0.96 5.64 25.19
N LYS A 568 -2.14 5.02 25.27
CA LYS A 568 -2.42 3.96 26.25
C LYS A 568 -1.49 2.77 26.04
N TYR A 569 -1.33 2.35 24.78
CA TYR A 569 -0.36 1.34 24.36
C TYR A 569 1.06 1.70 24.83
N LEU A 570 1.54 2.91 24.51
CA LEU A 570 2.90 3.33 24.83
C LEU A 570 3.17 3.39 26.33
N ARG A 571 2.22 3.92 27.12
CA ARG A 571 2.35 4.01 28.58
C ARG A 571 2.34 2.64 29.25
N ALA A 572 1.57 1.69 28.73
CA ALA A 572 1.60 0.32 29.20
C ALA A 572 2.96 -0.32 28.90
N LEU A 573 3.46 -0.14 27.67
CA LEU A 573 4.74 -0.68 27.23
C LEU A 573 5.92 -0.10 28.01
N ASP A 574 5.91 1.20 28.28
CA ASP A 574 6.95 1.89 29.06
C ASP A 574 7.10 1.31 30.47
N LYS A 575 5.98 0.93 31.09
CA LYS A 575 5.94 0.31 32.42
C LYS A 575 6.32 -1.18 32.41
N GLU A 576 5.93 -1.90 31.37
CA GLU A 576 6.06 -3.35 31.30
C GLU A 576 7.43 -3.80 30.76
N PHE A 577 7.86 -3.29 29.60
CA PHE A 577 9.06 -3.77 28.92
C PHE A 577 9.71 -2.67 28.09
N SER A 578 10.49 -1.83 28.77
CA SER A 578 11.23 -0.72 28.17
C SER A 578 12.68 -0.64 28.60
N PHE A 579 13.52 -0.04 27.75
CA PHE A 579 14.94 0.16 27.98
C PHE A 579 15.28 1.63 27.78
N ASP A 580 16.05 2.19 28.72
CA ASP A 580 16.58 3.55 28.63
C ASP A 580 18.08 3.45 28.31
N LEU A 581 18.46 3.84 27.10
CA LEU A 581 19.81 3.68 26.54
C LEU A 581 20.52 5.01 26.34
#